data_AF-A0A3Q9XPD5-F1
#
_entry.id   AF-A0A3Q9XPD5-F1
#
_cell.length_a   1.000
_cell.length_b   1.000
_cell.length_c   1.000
_cell.angle_alpha   90.00
_cell.angle_beta   90.00
_cell.angle_gamma   90.00
#
_symmetry.space_group_name_H-M   'P 1'
#
loop_
_entity.id
_entity.type
_entity.pdbx_description
1 polymer ?
#
loop_
_entity_poly.entity_id
_entity_poly.type
_entity_poly.pdbx_seq_one_letter_code
_entity_poly.pdbx_strand_id
1 'polypeptide(L)'
;MDYIVGDSALYTPNTLQVFKREQSLFVARVPLQIKEVKEFIFEAPYDKTVKIVEVYRAFKTTSCYAGVEQRWVVIFSQAAYQRECRTLAKPYLKDSEKEAKAFINLMQ
;
A
#
# COMPACT_ATOMS: atom_id res chain seq x y z
N MET A 1 -4.06 -12.49 -26.27
CA MET A 1 -3.94 -12.81 -24.84
C MET A 1 -4.64 -11.68 -24.12
N ASP A 2 -5.81 -11.98 -23.58
CA ASP A 2 -6.66 -10.96 -22.97
C ASP A 2 -6.36 -10.93 -21.47
N TYR A 3 -6.12 -9.72 -20.95
CA TYR A 3 -5.84 -9.49 -19.53
C TYR A 3 -7.04 -8.82 -18.88
N ILE A 4 -7.44 -9.32 -17.71
CA ILE A 4 -8.48 -8.72 -16.90
C ILE A 4 -7.84 -7.67 -16.00
N VAL A 5 -8.23 -6.40 -16.15
CA VAL A 5 -7.79 -5.32 -15.28
C VAL A 5 -8.96 -4.90 -14.40
N GLY A 6 -8.77 -4.92 -13.08
CA GLY A 6 -9.81 -4.56 -12.12
C GLY A 6 -9.31 -3.72 -10.95
N ASP A 7 -10.27 -3.17 -10.21
CA ASP A 7 -10.00 -2.51 -8.95
C ASP A 7 -9.89 -3.55 -7.80
N SER A 8 -9.89 -3.07 -6.55
CA SER A 8 -9.81 -3.96 -5.39
C SER A 8 -11.08 -4.79 -5.14
N ALA A 9 -12.24 -4.41 -5.69
CA ALA A 9 -13.46 -5.20 -5.55
C ALA A 9 -13.39 -6.50 -6.36
N LEU A 10 -12.58 -6.54 -7.42
CA LEU A 10 -12.29 -7.76 -8.18
C LEU A 10 -11.41 -8.76 -7.40
N TYR A 11 -10.66 -8.30 -6.39
CA TYR A 11 -9.71 -9.12 -5.65
C TYR A 11 -10.37 -9.84 -4.46
N THR A 12 -11.26 -10.80 -4.76
CA THR A 12 -11.89 -11.66 -3.74
C THR A 12 -11.39 -13.10 -3.82
N PRO A 13 -11.43 -13.88 -2.71
CA PRO A 13 -11.09 -15.30 -2.74
C PRO A 13 -11.81 -16.08 -3.85
N ASN A 14 -13.12 -15.86 -4.04
CA ASN A 14 -13.89 -16.54 -5.07
C ASN A 14 -13.41 -16.16 -6.48
N THR A 15 -13.18 -14.88 -6.74
CA THR A 15 -12.70 -14.41 -8.04
C THR A 15 -11.30 -14.95 -8.35
N LEU A 16 -10.40 -15.00 -7.37
CA LEU A 16 -9.06 -15.56 -7.55
C LEU A 16 -9.09 -17.06 -7.87
N GLN A 17 -10.00 -17.82 -7.25
CA GLN A 17 -10.20 -19.24 -7.55
C GLN A 17 -10.74 -19.46 -8.97
N VAL A 18 -11.67 -18.60 -9.42
CA VAL A 18 -12.15 -18.58 -10.80
C VAL A 18 -10.99 -18.34 -11.76
N PHE A 19 -10.16 -17.32 -11.52
CA PHE A 19 -9.00 -17.01 -12.36
C PHE A 19 -7.99 -18.16 -12.40
N LYS A 20 -7.74 -18.82 -11.27
CA LYS A 20 -6.86 -20.00 -11.22
C LYS A 20 -7.41 -21.15 -12.06
N ARG A 21 -8.72 -21.46 -11.92
CA ARG A 21 -9.39 -22.54 -12.65
C ARG A 21 -9.41 -22.30 -14.16
N GLU A 22 -9.67 -21.06 -14.55
CA GLU A 22 -9.79 -20.67 -15.97
C GLU A 22 -8.45 -20.27 -16.59
N GLN A 23 -7.36 -20.30 -15.81
CA GLN A 23 -6.03 -19.84 -16.20
C GLN A 23 -6.02 -18.40 -16.76
N SER A 24 -6.95 -17.57 -16.26
CA SER A 24 -7.13 -16.19 -16.69
C SER A 24 -6.01 -15.30 -16.15
N LEU A 25 -5.44 -14.48 -17.03
CA LEU A 25 -4.44 -13.48 -16.64
C LEU A 25 -5.14 -12.22 -16.12
N PHE A 26 -4.71 -11.72 -14.96
CA PHE A 26 -5.32 -10.56 -14.35
C PHE A 26 -4.32 -9.62 -13.69
N VAL A 27 -4.73 -8.36 -13.54
CA VAL A 27 -4.07 -7.34 -12.72
C VAL A 27 -5.15 -6.62 -11.93
N ALA A 28 -5.08 -6.70 -10.61
CA ALA A 28 -6.03 -6.04 -9.73
C ALA A 28 -5.32 -5.46 -8.51
N ARG A 29 -5.89 -4.38 -7.95
CA ARG A 29 -5.37 -3.79 -6.71
C ARG A 29 -5.64 -4.73 -5.54
N VAL A 30 -4.61 -5.01 -4.75
CA VAL A 30 -4.78 -5.80 -3.53
C VAL A 30 -5.45 -4.94 -2.44
N PRO A 31 -6.55 -5.41 -1.79
CA PRO A 31 -7.22 -4.69 -0.72
C PRO A 31 -6.32 -4.55 0.52
N LEU A 32 -6.23 -3.34 1.08
CA LEU A 32 -5.40 -3.04 2.27
C LEU A 32 -5.91 -3.75 3.54
N GLN A 33 -7.14 -4.27 3.52
CA GLN A 33 -7.75 -5.03 4.61
C GLN A 33 -7.13 -6.43 4.77
N ILE A 34 -6.44 -6.95 3.75
CA ILE A 34 -5.73 -8.23 3.85
C ILE A 34 -4.53 -8.05 4.78
N LYS A 35 -4.42 -8.89 5.82
CA LYS A 35 -3.40 -8.75 6.89
C LYS A 35 -1.97 -8.73 6.33
N GLU A 36 -1.66 -9.67 5.45
CA GLU A 36 -0.35 -9.81 4.78
C GLU A 36 0.09 -8.54 4.04
N VAL A 37 -0.84 -7.71 3.58
CA VAL A 37 -0.50 -6.48 2.85
C VAL A 37 0.25 -5.50 3.74
N LYS A 38 -0.12 -5.38 5.02
CA LYS A 38 0.56 -4.48 5.96
C LYS A 38 1.99 -4.93 6.24
N GLU A 39 2.17 -6.24 6.39
CA GLU A 39 3.48 -6.86 6.59
C GLU A 39 4.37 -6.59 5.37
N PHE A 40 3.87 -6.83 4.15
CA PHE A 40 4.66 -6.57 2.94
C PHE A 40 4.95 -5.09 2.68
N ILE A 41 4.05 -4.18 3.04
CA ILE A 41 4.33 -2.74 2.96
C ILE A 41 5.46 -2.37 3.92
N PHE A 42 5.47 -2.92 5.13
CA PHE A 42 6.52 -2.68 6.11
C PHE A 42 7.86 -3.33 5.70
N GLU A 43 7.81 -4.54 5.13
CA GLU A 43 8.97 -5.28 4.65
C GLU A 43 9.54 -4.80 3.31
N ALA A 44 8.89 -3.83 2.67
CA ALA A 44 9.32 -3.17 1.45
C ALA A 44 9.96 -1.79 1.73
N PRO A 45 11.02 -1.69 2.57
CA PRO A 45 11.69 -0.43 2.78
C PRO A 45 12.35 0.03 1.48
N TYR A 46 12.59 1.33 1.38
CA TYR A 46 13.03 2.00 0.17
C TYR A 46 14.28 1.36 -0.47
N ASP A 47 15.19 0.85 0.34
CA ASP A 47 16.42 0.14 -0.03
C ASP A 47 16.17 -1.21 -0.74
N LYS A 48 15.05 -1.89 -0.47
CA LYS A 48 14.66 -3.13 -1.16
C LYS A 48 13.84 -2.88 -2.43
N THR A 49 13.49 -1.63 -2.71
CA THR A 49 12.72 -1.28 -3.92
C THR A 49 13.65 -0.97 -5.10
N VAL A 50 13.27 -1.43 -6.29
CA VAL A 50 13.96 -1.14 -7.54
C VAL A 50 13.28 0.03 -8.24
N LYS A 51 14.07 0.98 -8.76
CA LYS A 51 13.56 2.10 -9.56
C LYS A 51 12.95 1.56 -10.86
N ILE A 52 11.69 1.88 -11.13
CA ILE A 52 11.03 1.56 -12.41
C ILE A 52 11.22 2.74 -13.37
N VAL A 53 10.83 3.93 -12.91
CA VAL A 53 10.99 5.21 -13.60
C VAL A 53 11.32 6.29 -12.57
N GLU A 54 11.56 7.52 -13.00
CA GLU A 54 12.13 8.57 -12.15
C GLU A 54 11.44 8.75 -10.79
N VAL A 55 10.11 8.69 -10.78
CA VAL A 55 9.27 8.95 -9.59
C VAL A 55 8.59 7.69 -9.01
N TYR A 56 8.87 6.50 -9.56
CA TYR A 56 8.27 5.24 -9.13
C TYR A 56 9.32 4.17 -8.83
N ARG A 57 9.14 3.49 -7.70
CA ARG A 57 9.92 2.32 -7.31
C ARG A 57 8.99 1.16 -7.00
N ALA A 58 9.49 -0.07 -7.11
CA ALA A 58 8.71 -1.25 -6.80
C ALA A 58 9.48 -2.30 -6.02
N PHE A 59 8.74 -3.01 -5.17
CA PHE A 59 9.17 -4.23 -4.51
C PHE A 59 8.23 -5.37 -4.91
N LYS A 60 8.80 -6.48 -5.38
CA LYS A 60 8.04 -7.66 -5.80
C LYS A 60 8.07 -8.69 -4.68
N THR A 61 6.92 -9.28 -4.39
CA THR A 61 6.78 -10.39 -3.44
C THR A 61 5.77 -11.40 -3.99
N THR A 62 5.62 -12.51 -3.30
CA THR A 62 4.64 -13.55 -3.60
C THR A 62 3.70 -13.74 -2.40
N SER A 63 2.44 -14.07 -2.67
CA SER A 63 1.46 -14.44 -1.66
C SER A 63 0.74 -15.73 -2.10
N CYS A 64 0.18 -16.45 -1.13
CA CYS A 64 -0.72 -17.58 -1.35
C CYS A 64 -2.13 -17.25 -0.82
N TYR A 65 -2.52 -15.97 -0.88
CA TYR A 65 -3.81 -15.53 -0.40
C TYR A 65 -4.94 -16.32 -1.08
N ALA A 66 -5.92 -16.75 -0.29
CA ALA A 66 -7.02 -17.60 -0.77
C ALA A 66 -6.58 -18.93 -1.42
N GLY A 67 -5.37 -19.45 -1.15
CA GLY A 67 -4.88 -20.72 -1.70
C GLY A 67 -4.51 -20.67 -3.18
N VAL A 68 -4.30 -19.47 -3.71
CA VAL A 68 -3.87 -19.22 -5.08
C VAL A 68 -2.50 -18.55 -5.01
N GLU A 69 -1.52 -19.01 -5.78
CA GLU A 69 -0.21 -18.35 -5.84
C GLU A 69 -0.34 -17.05 -6.64
N GLN A 70 0.04 -15.92 -6.04
CA GLN A 70 0.04 -14.62 -6.70
C GLN A 70 1.39 -13.93 -6.59
N ARG A 71 1.67 -13.09 -7.59
CA ARG A 71 2.76 -12.11 -7.54
C ARG A 71 2.19 -10.77 -7.15
N TRP A 72 2.70 -10.20 -6.07
CA TRP A 72 2.34 -8.87 -5.59
C TRP A 72 3.46 -7.89 -5.89
N VAL A 73 3.08 -6.65 -6.16
CA VAL A 73 4.01 -5.55 -6.39
C VAL A 73 3.60 -4.38 -5.52
N VAL A 74 4.46 -4.02 -4.58
CA VAL A 74 4.32 -2.79 -3.80
C VAL A 74 4.93 -1.66 -4.61
N ILE A 75 4.11 -0.66 -4.98
CA ILE A 75 4.56 0.49 -5.76
C ILE A 75 4.72 1.70 -4.83
N PHE A 76 5.95 2.21 -4.74
CA PHE A 76 6.23 3.49 -4.12
C PHE A 76 6.12 4.60 -5.17
N SER A 77 5.29 5.61 -4.89
CA SER A 77 5.19 6.83 -5.69
C SER A 77 5.64 8.03 -4.87
N GLN A 78 6.60 8.78 -5.38
CA GLN A 78 7.07 10.00 -4.72
C GLN A 78 5.95 11.02 -4.54
N ALA A 79 5.01 11.11 -5.49
CA ALA A 79 3.86 11.99 -5.40
C ALA A 79 2.87 11.55 -4.29
N ALA A 80 2.63 10.24 -4.14
CA ALA A 80 1.78 9.72 -3.06
C ALA A 80 2.42 9.99 -1.69
N TYR A 81 3.73 9.73 -1.57
CA TYR A 81 4.50 10.03 -0.36
C TYR A 81 4.41 11.52 0.01
N GLN A 82 4.64 12.44 -0.93
CA GLN A 82 4.52 13.87 -0.67
C GLN A 82 3.10 14.31 -0.26
N ARG A 83 2.06 13.71 -0.85
CA ARG A 83 0.66 13.97 -0.48
C ARG A 83 0.37 13.51 0.94
N GLU A 84 0.84 12.32 1.31
CA GLU A 84 0.74 11.79 2.67
C GLU A 84 1.51 12.67 3.65
N CYS A 85 2.77 13.03 3.37
CA CYS A 85 3.54 13.95 4.21
C CYS A 85 2.84 15.30 4.42
N ARG A 86 2.21 15.88 3.38
CA ARG A 86 1.44 17.14 3.50
C ARG A 86 0.16 16.97 4.32
N THR A 87 -0.47 15.80 4.25
CA THR A 87 -1.68 15.49 5.01
C THR A 87 -1.36 15.21 6.46
N LEU A 88 -0.23 14.54 6.72
CA LEU A 88 0.31 14.25 8.05
C LEU A 88 0.92 15.50 8.69
N ALA A 89 1.59 16.40 7.98
CA ALA A 89 2.17 17.61 8.60
C ALA A 89 1.14 18.53 9.27
N LYS A 90 -0.11 18.54 8.80
CA LYS A 90 -1.18 19.40 9.33
C LYS A 90 -1.61 19.05 10.77
N PRO A 91 -1.85 17.78 11.14
CA PRO A 91 -2.14 17.42 12.53
C PRO A 91 -0.95 17.57 13.48
N TYR A 92 0.27 17.20 13.08
CA TYR A 92 1.44 17.27 13.99
C TYR A 92 1.78 18.70 14.43
N LEU A 93 1.61 19.70 13.55
CA LEU A 93 1.77 21.11 13.93
C LEU A 93 0.71 21.56 14.95
N LYS A 94 -0.54 21.13 14.78
CA LYS A 94 -1.64 21.49 15.69
C LYS A 94 -1.52 20.81 17.05
N ASP A 95 -1.05 19.57 17.08
CA ASP A 95 -0.84 18.84 18.33
C ASP A 95 0.38 19.40 19.09
N SER A 96 1.47 19.72 18.39
CA SER A 96 2.64 20.38 19.00
C SER A 96 2.31 21.78 19.56
N GLU A 97 1.48 22.57 18.86
CA GLU A 97 1.01 23.87 19.36
C GLU A 97 0.09 23.74 20.58
N LYS A 98 -0.74 22.69 20.64
CA LYS A 98 -1.58 22.39 21.80
C LYS A 98 -0.75 21.98 23.01
N GLU A 99 0.23 21.11 22.82
CA GLU A 99 1.13 20.67 23.89
C GLU A 99 1.97 21.83 24.43
N ALA A 100 2.49 22.69 23.54
CA ALA A 100 3.23 23.90 23.93
C ALA A 100 2.36 24.87 24.74
N LYS A 101 1.09 25.11 24.33
CA LYS A 101 0.15 25.95 25.08
C LYS A 101 -0.23 25.35 26.43
N ALA A 102 -0.46 24.03 26.49
CA ALA A 102 -0.78 23.35 27.74
C ALA A 102 0.39 23.42 28.73
N PHE A 103 1.63 23.29 28.25
CA PHE A 103 2.83 23.43 29.06
C PHE A 103 3.01 24.87 29.58
N ILE A 104 2.81 25.88 28.73
CA ILE A 104 2.90 27.31 29.14
C ILE A 104 1.87 27.64 30.21
N ASN A 105 0.63 27.14 30.09
CA ASN A 105 -0.43 27.38 31.07
C ASN A 105 -0.19 26.67 32.40
N LEU A 106 0.60 25.60 32.44
CA LEU A 106 0.96 24.89 33.67
C LEU A 106 2.11 25.60 34.44
N MET A 107 2.84 26.47 33.75
CA MET A 107 3.99 27.21 34.28
C MET A 107 3.62 28.64 34.75
N GLN A 108 2.33 29.01 34.70
CA GLN A 108 1.76 30.26 35.22
C GLN A 108 1.03 30.00 36.54
#